data_AF-A0A3P6FI95-F1
#
_entry.id   AF-A0A3P6FI95-F1
#
_cell.length_a   1.000
_cell.length_b   1.000
_cell.length_c   1.000
_cell.angle_alpha   90.00
_cell.angle_beta   90.00
_cell.angle_gamma   90.00
#
_symmetry.space_group_name_H-M   'P 1'
#
loop_
_entity.id
_entity.type
_entity.pdbx_description
1 polymer ?
#
loop_
_entity_poly.entity_id
_entity_poly.type
_entity_poly.pdbx_seq_one_letter_code
_entity_poly.pdbx_strand_id
1 'polypeptide(L)'
;MFAPRDGIKAEDIKSWMEDFGNIKNVVKYVARLGQSFGWSKETLTIMAYDVELFLMWISSSGTHYVFSDGIGKISSEFAELMARKCDIKGFSPSAFRLDMEGVGKITQYR
;
A
#
# COMPACT_ATOMS: atom_id res chain seq x y z
N MET A 1 23.56 -15.59 12.07
CA MET A 1 22.74 -14.88 11.07
C MET A 1 23.53 -14.90 9.77
N PHE A 2 23.02 -15.51 8.71
CA PHE A 2 23.76 -15.67 7.45
C PHE A 2 23.66 -14.38 6.63
N ALA A 3 24.80 -13.78 6.31
CA ALA A 3 24.92 -12.68 5.36
C ALA A 3 25.91 -13.14 4.27
N PRO A 4 25.50 -13.22 3.00
CA PRO A 4 26.37 -13.72 1.93
C PRO A 4 27.50 -12.75 1.54
N ARG A 5 27.51 -11.53 2.10
CA ARG A 5 28.56 -10.52 1.92
C ARG A 5 28.89 -9.88 3.27
N ASP A 6 30.17 -9.72 3.56
CA ASP A 6 30.63 -8.95 4.71
C ASP A 6 30.16 -7.50 4.59
N GLY A 7 29.56 -6.97 5.67
CA GLY A 7 29.11 -5.58 5.76
C GLY A 7 27.62 -5.32 5.52
N ILE A 8 26.81 -6.32 5.15
CA ILE A 8 25.34 -6.19 5.10
C ILE A 8 24.73 -7.07 6.19
N LYS A 9 24.23 -6.45 7.25
CA LYS A 9 23.47 -7.12 8.30
C LYS A 9 21.99 -7.17 7.90
N ALA A 10 21.26 -8.12 8.48
CA ALA A 10 19.81 -8.13 8.32
C ALA A 10 19.15 -6.89 8.96
N GLU A 11 19.82 -6.25 9.92
CA GLU A 11 19.43 -4.95 10.47
C GLU A 11 19.37 -3.88 9.38
N ASP A 12 20.33 -3.86 8.46
CA ASP A 12 20.37 -2.90 7.34
C ASP A 12 19.21 -3.14 6.37
N ILE A 13 18.92 -4.41 6.06
CA ILE A 13 17.79 -4.80 5.20
C ILE A 13 16.46 -4.40 5.84
N LYS A 14 16.31 -4.62 7.15
CA LYS A 14 15.10 -4.23 7.90
C LYS A 14 14.92 -2.72 7.94
N SER A 15 16.02 -1.98 8.14
CA SER A 15 15.99 -0.51 8.12
C SER A 15 15.66 0.06 6.74
N TRP A 16 15.94 -0.67 5.67
CA TRP A 16 15.61 -0.25 4.30
C TRP A 16 14.15 -0.53 3.93
N MET A 17 13.52 -1.57 4.48
CA MET A 17 12.14 -1.94 4.12
C MET A 17 11.10 -0.95 4.62
N GLU A 18 11.04 -0.73 5.95
CA GLU A 18 10.11 0.22 6.59
C GLU A 18 10.47 0.36 8.07
N ASP A 19 10.12 1.48 8.70
CA ASP A 19 10.24 1.62 10.16
C ASP A 19 9.05 0.95 10.87
N PHE A 20 9.26 -0.33 11.20
CA PHE A 20 8.30 -1.13 11.97
C PHE A 20 8.46 -0.98 13.49
N GLY A 21 9.30 -0.06 13.98
CA GLY A 21 9.67 0.05 15.40
C GLY A 21 8.49 0.27 16.35
N ASN A 22 7.39 0.86 15.84
CA ASN A 22 6.17 1.07 16.61
C ASN A 22 5.29 -0.19 16.77
N ILE A 23 5.57 -1.29 16.06
CA ILE A 23 4.76 -2.51 16.10
C ILE A 23 5.31 -3.47 17.15
N LYS A 24 4.72 -3.45 18.35
CA LYS A 24 5.12 -4.33 19.47
C LYS A 24 4.61 -5.76 19.33
N ASN A 25 3.57 -5.99 18.53
CA ASN A 25 2.97 -7.31 18.35
C ASN A 25 3.72 -8.09 17.26
N VAL A 26 4.32 -9.22 17.63
CA VAL A 26 5.15 -10.05 16.75
C VAL A 26 4.39 -10.55 15.52
N VAL A 27 3.13 -10.97 15.67
CA VAL A 27 2.32 -11.48 14.54
C VAL A 27 2.04 -10.36 13.55
N LYS A 28 1.64 -9.18 14.03
CA LYS A 28 1.42 -8.00 13.19
C LYS A 28 2.71 -7.52 12.51
N TYR A 29 3.83 -7.59 13.22
CA TYR A 29 5.14 -7.23 12.70
C TYR A 29 5.51 -8.13 11.51
N VAL A 30 5.44 -9.45 11.67
CA VAL A 30 5.76 -10.41 10.60
C VAL A 30 4.79 -10.26 9.42
N ALA A 31 3.50 -10.03 9.69
CA ALA A 31 2.51 -9.84 8.63
C ALA A 31 2.80 -8.60 7.77
N ARG A 32 3.21 -7.48 8.37
CA ARG A 32 3.59 -6.24 7.65
C ARG A 32 4.91 -6.36 6.93
N LEU A 33 5.93 -6.94 7.57
CA LEU A 33 7.19 -7.27 6.92
C LEU A 33 6.97 -8.15 5.67
N GLY A 34 6.01 -9.07 5.74
CA GLY A 34 5.61 -9.94 4.63
C GLY A 34 5.08 -9.18 3.40
N GLN A 35 4.52 -7.98 3.56
CA GLN A 35 3.97 -7.19 2.46
C GLN A 35 5.06 -6.70 1.51
N SER A 36 6.24 -6.33 2.04
CA SER A 36 7.39 -5.87 1.26
C SER A 36 7.94 -6.93 0.29
N PHE A 37 7.59 -8.21 0.45
CA PHE A 37 7.99 -9.29 -0.44
C PHE A 37 6.97 -9.61 -1.52
N GLY A 38 5.88 -8.83 -1.62
CA GLY A 38 4.94 -8.93 -2.72
C GLY A 38 5.60 -8.55 -4.04
N TRP A 39 5.24 -9.27 -5.12
CA TRP A 39 5.61 -8.82 -6.46
C TRP A 39 4.68 -7.69 -6.89
N SER A 40 5.25 -6.53 -7.19
CA SER A 40 4.54 -5.35 -7.67
C SER A 40 5.34 -4.68 -8.79
N LYS A 41 4.64 -3.93 -9.65
CA LYS A 41 5.27 -3.05 -10.63
C LYS A 41 5.28 -1.64 -10.05
N GLU A 42 6.46 -1.04 -9.94
CA GLU A 42 6.58 0.35 -9.54
C GLU A 42 5.83 1.23 -10.55
N THR A 43 4.99 2.13 -10.05
CA THR A 43 4.10 2.94 -10.88
C THR A 43 4.38 4.42 -10.73
N LEU A 44 3.94 5.02 -9.61
CA LEU A 44 4.05 6.45 -9.34
C LEU A 44 4.44 6.68 -7.87
N THR A 45 5.29 7.66 -7.63
CA THR A 45 5.52 8.19 -6.28
C THR A 45 4.41 9.18 -5.96
N ILE A 46 3.73 8.97 -4.84
CA ILE A 46 2.63 9.81 -4.36
C ILE A 46 3.13 10.56 -3.13
N MET A 47 2.90 11.87 -3.05
CA MET A 47 3.28 12.64 -1.87
C MET A 47 2.17 12.57 -0.83
N ALA A 48 2.50 12.75 0.45
CA ALA A 48 1.53 12.64 1.54
C ALA A 48 0.33 13.61 1.40
N TYR A 49 0.52 14.76 0.75
CA TYR A 49 -0.56 15.73 0.50
C TYR A 49 -1.50 15.35 -0.64
N ASP A 50 -1.12 14.39 -1.49
CA ASP A 50 -1.96 13.85 -2.56
C ASP A 50 -2.90 12.75 -2.04
N VAL A 51 -2.76 12.35 -0.77
CA VAL A 51 -3.52 11.28 -0.14
C VAL A 51 -4.48 11.86 0.89
N GLU A 52 -5.78 11.74 0.63
CA GLU A 52 -6.81 12.05 1.61
C GLU A 52 -7.27 10.78 2.34
N LEU A 53 -7.03 10.72 3.66
CA LEU A 53 -7.52 9.63 4.50
C LEU A 53 -8.99 9.87 4.86
N PHE A 54 -9.89 9.31 4.06
CA PHE A 54 -11.33 9.38 4.30
C PHE A 54 -11.90 8.01 4.73
N LEU A 55 -12.42 7.93 5.96
CA LEU A 55 -13.13 6.74 6.45
C LEU A 55 -14.64 6.97 6.35
N MET A 56 -15.28 6.32 5.37
CA MET A 56 -16.72 6.36 5.24
C MET A 56 -17.34 5.31 6.17
N TRP A 57 -18.08 5.78 7.18
CA TRP A 57 -18.85 4.93 8.09
C TRP A 57 -20.35 5.20 7.93
N ILE A 58 -21.14 4.13 8.01
CA ILE A 58 -22.61 4.21 8.09
C ILE A 58 -23.00 3.74 9.48
N SER A 59 -23.88 4.47 10.17
CA SER A 59 -24.49 4.00 11.41
C SER A 59 -25.87 3.45 11.11
N SER A 60 -26.09 2.20 11.51
CA SER A 60 -27.41 1.57 11.53
C SER A 60 -27.60 0.94 12.90
N SER A 61 -28.74 1.21 13.54
CA SER A 61 -29.10 0.66 14.86
C SER A 61 -27.97 0.77 15.91
N GLY A 62 -27.29 1.91 15.97
CA GLY A 62 -26.21 2.18 16.93
C GLY A 62 -24.87 1.47 16.65
N THR A 63 -24.76 0.72 15.55
CA THR A 63 -23.52 0.06 15.12
C THR A 63 -22.91 0.82 13.95
N HIS A 64 -21.62 1.15 14.05
CA HIS A 64 -20.85 1.76 12.97
C HIS A 64 -20.25 0.67 12.07
N TYR A 65 -20.54 0.76 10.77
CA TYR A 65 -20.01 -0.13 9.75
C TYR A 65 -19.06 0.65 8.83
N VAL A 66 -17.82 0.13 8.69
CA VAL A 66 -16.82 0.68 7.76
C VAL A 66 -16.88 -0.13 6.47
N PHE A 67 -17.55 0.42 5.45
CA PHE A 67 -17.66 -0.22 4.13
C PHE A 67 -16.46 0.11 3.21
N SER A 68 -15.61 1.04 3.64
CA SER A 68 -14.43 1.51 2.90
C SER A 68 -13.14 0.80 3.33
N ASP A 69 -13.22 -0.25 4.16
CA ASP A 69 -12.03 -0.95 4.63
C ASP A 69 -11.28 -1.60 3.45
N GLY A 70 -10.04 -1.16 3.22
CA GLY A 70 -9.20 -1.60 2.10
C GLY A 70 -9.62 -1.07 0.72
N ILE A 71 -10.53 -0.09 0.64
CA ILE A 71 -11.01 0.50 -0.62
C ILE A 71 -10.82 2.01 -0.61
N GLY A 72 -10.35 2.57 -1.72
CA GLY A 72 -10.24 4.02 -1.92
C GLY A 72 -10.76 4.48 -3.28
N LYS A 73 -10.69 5.80 -3.50
CA LYS A 73 -10.86 6.42 -4.81
C LYS A 73 -9.57 7.09 -5.28
N ILE A 74 -9.34 7.06 -6.58
CA ILE A 74 -8.28 7.80 -7.27
C ILE A 74 -8.89 8.73 -8.33
N SER A 75 -8.17 9.80 -8.68
CA SER A 75 -8.60 10.66 -9.78
C SER A 75 -8.51 9.92 -11.12
N SER A 76 -9.31 10.34 -12.10
CA SER A 76 -9.25 9.80 -13.45
C SER A 76 -7.89 10.02 -14.12
N GLU A 77 -7.27 11.16 -13.86
CA GLU A 77 -5.93 11.48 -14.36
C GLU A 77 -4.87 10.53 -13.79
N PHE A 78 -4.97 10.23 -12.49
CA PHE A 78 -4.08 9.27 -11.83
C PHE A 78 -4.24 7.86 -12.39
N ALA A 79 -5.49 7.43 -12.65
CA ALA A 79 -5.80 6.15 -13.29
C ALA A 79 -5.17 6.03 -14.69
N GLU A 80 -5.22 7.10 -15.49
CA GLU A 80 -4.61 7.13 -16.82
C GLU A 80 -3.08 7.09 -16.77
N LEU A 81 -2.46 7.81 -15.83
CA LEU A 81 -1.02 7.76 -15.59
C LEU A 81 -0.58 6.35 -15.17
N MET A 82 -1.33 5.71 -14.28
CA MET A 82 -1.14 4.32 -13.86
C MET A 82 -1.23 3.35 -15.04
N ALA A 83 -2.27 3.48 -15.89
CA ALA A 83 -2.45 2.64 -17.06
C ALA A 83 -1.25 2.75 -18.04
N ARG A 84 -0.77 3.98 -18.29
CA ARG A 84 0.42 4.22 -19.12
C ARG A 84 1.68 3.59 -18.53
N LYS A 85 1.93 3.76 -17.22
CA LYS A 85 3.07 3.14 -16.52
C LYS A 85 3.03 1.62 -16.57
N CYS A 86 1.83 1.05 -16.52
CA CYS A 86 1.61 -0.38 -16.64
C CYS A 86 1.70 -0.91 -18.08
N ASP A 87 1.89 -0.06 -19.10
CA ASP A 87 1.84 -0.38 -20.54
C ASP A 87 0.48 -0.95 -20.99
N ILE A 88 -0.60 -0.51 -20.35
CA ILE A 88 -1.98 -0.83 -20.74
C ILE A 88 -2.40 0.13 -21.85
N LYS A 89 -2.74 -0.40 -23.02
CA LYS A 89 -3.07 0.39 -24.22
C LYS A 89 -4.57 0.38 -24.50
N GLY A 90 -5.10 1.53 -24.92
CA GLY A 90 -6.46 1.67 -25.42
C GLY A 90 -7.56 1.91 -24.38
N PHE A 91 -7.27 1.75 -23.07
CA PHE A 91 -8.20 2.10 -21.99
C PHE A 91 -7.49 2.28 -20.64
N SER A 92 -8.15 2.95 -19.70
CA SER A 92 -7.74 2.96 -18.29
C SER A 92 -8.62 1.99 -17.51
N PRO A 93 -8.05 1.03 -16.76
CA PRO A 93 -8.80 0.20 -15.83
C PRO A 93 -9.64 1.04 -14.86
N SER A 94 -10.79 0.49 -14.45
CA SER A 94 -11.67 1.11 -13.45
C SER A 94 -11.22 0.88 -12.02
N ALA A 95 -10.38 -0.15 -11.80
CA ALA A 95 -9.87 -0.52 -10.48
C ALA A 95 -8.40 -0.94 -10.56
N PHE A 96 -7.62 -0.53 -9.55
CA PHE A 96 -6.23 -0.91 -9.38
C PHE A 96 -6.03 -1.50 -7.98
N ARG A 97 -5.21 -2.55 -7.88
CA ARG A 97 -4.69 -3.02 -6.59
C ARG A 97 -3.31 -2.41 -6.38
N LEU A 98 -3.23 -1.45 -5.45
CA LEU A 98 -2.01 -0.74 -5.11
C LEU A 98 -1.45 -1.28 -3.80
N ASP A 99 -0.13 -1.30 -3.70
CA ASP A 99 0.59 -1.55 -2.46
C ASP A 99 1.32 -0.25 -2.10
N MET A 100 0.87 0.41 -1.03
CA MET A 100 1.40 1.71 -0.61
C MET A 100 2.04 1.56 0.77
N GLU A 101 3.22 2.15 0.92
CA GLU A 101 3.94 2.21 2.20
C GLU A 101 3.06 2.84 3.29
N GLY A 102 3.10 2.28 4.51
CA GLY A 102 2.30 2.74 5.66
C GLY A 102 0.79 2.45 5.63
N VAL A 103 0.18 2.35 4.44
CA VAL A 103 -1.27 2.12 4.25
C VAL A 103 -1.59 0.64 3.97
N GLY A 104 -0.69 -0.05 3.26
CA GLY A 104 -0.85 -1.43 2.83
C GLY A 104 -1.59 -1.57 1.50
N LYS A 105 -2.12 -2.78 1.24
CA LYS A 105 -2.79 -3.12 -0.01
C LYS A 105 -4.21 -2.58 -0.03
N ILE A 106 -4.51 -1.76 -1.02
CA ILE A 106 -5.84 -1.20 -1.20
C ILE A 106 -6.32 -1.35 -2.64
N THR A 107 -7.63 -1.48 -2.79
CA THR A 107 -8.29 -1.47 -4.10
C THR A 107 -8.83 -0.07 -4.36
N GLN A 108 -8.32 0.55 -5.42
CA GLN A 108 -8.60 1.95 -5.75
C GLN A 108 -9.45 2.01 -7.02
N TYR A 109 -10.56 2.76 -6.96
CA TYR A 109 -11.49 2.92 -8.08
C TYR A 109 -11.44 4.34 -8.64
N ARG A 110 -11.67 4.48 -9.95
CA ARG A 110 -11.91 5.78 -10.61
C ARG A 110 -13.32 6.29 -10.32
#